data_AF-A0A925IEB8-F1
#
_entry.id   AF-A0A925IEB8-F1
#
_cell.length_a   1.000
_cell.length_b   1.000
_cell.length_c   1.000
_cell.angle_alpha   90.00
_cell.angle_beta   90.00
_cell.angle_gamma   90.00
#
_symmetry.space_group_name_H-M   'P 1'
#
loop_
_entity.id
_entity.type
_entity.pdbx_description
1 polymer ?
#
loop_
_entity_poly.entity_id
_entity_poly.type
_entity_poly.pdbx_seq_one_letter_code
_entity_poly.pdbx_strand_id
1 'polypeptide(L)'
;MRRLSLMLCFVIVFLIVFTPAAAQDNTTPEPPPVTSDDLIDAVSRAEEAAAQAERAAQDSRISRDEAANAVNLASDLFGLFEAMSVVIGLVVPILAVIAGLLGFRRLESAQNELVEARERFERDVEQKRIELDALREQLEQTAKLQTAQLGASVQEQRETSARASLALSLLPMGERQYRAQDYTGALDTYQRALDFDPNNPIIHYRMGYVYTQSGELEKAEQFLTRALELDPGLTAAMAALGYVYRRMGDKMNPNVERDLTYNKAEQNLLAALGTSPKLMDEDSESWWGSLGGLYRRRGQTDQAINAYERATEVTPYSSYPFSNLALLYMQTQNRDGMLKTYRRVEQLAFGEIQGEANNYWAHADFITARLALGKYDRIDEIVEMGLEAAPADSPYTLESLIDTLTRLSDVIENDKVPQVLNVIERIRAYKELKESARAAQLSAD
;
A
#
# COMPACT_ATOMS: atom_id res chain seq x y z
N MET A 1 25.24 -35.38 3.84
CA MET A 1 25.31 -34.15 4.67
C MET A 1 24.77 -32.97 3.88
N ARG A 2 23.46 -32.66 3.99
CA ARG A 2 22.83 -31.46 3.39
C ARG A 2 21.43 -31.16 3.99
N ARG A 3 21.32 -31.31 5.32
CA ARG A 3 20.12 -30.99 6.14
C ARG A 3 20.55 -30.33 7.45
N LEU A 4 21.31 -29.24 7.38
CA LEU A 4 21.77 -28.49 8.56
C LEU A 4 22.18 -27.04 8.22
N SER A 5 21.35 -26.31 7.46
CA SER A 5 21.67 -24.95 6.99
C SER A 5 20.46 -24.02 6.82
N LEU A 6 19.30 -24.39 7.36
CA LEU A 6 18.02 -23.68 7.20
C LEU A 6 17.31 -23.41 8.55
N MET A 7 18.04 -23.53 9.66
CA MET A 7 17.52 -23.40 11.03
C MET A 7 18.17 -22.23 11.78
N LEU A 8 18.47 -21.13 11.08
CA LEU A 8 19.09 -19.94 11.68
C LEU A 8 18.77 -18.66 10.89
N CYS A 9 17.49 -18.24 10.89
CA CYS A 9 17.07 -16.87 10.55
C CYS A 9 15.61 -16.59 10.98
N PHE A 10 15.21 -17.01 12.19
CA PHE A 10 13.84 -16.77 12.70
C PHE A 10 13.82 -16.58 14.23
N VAL A 11 14.41 -15.46 14.68
CA VAL A 11 14.36 -14.95 16.07
C VAL A 11 14.37 -13.42 16.00
N ILE A 12 13.67 -12.72 16.91
CA ILE A 12 13.36 -11.26 16.87
C ILE A 12 12.29 -11.00 15.78
N VAL A 13 10.98 -10.84 16.02
CA VAL A 13 10.08 -10.45 17.15
C VAL A 13 8.75 -11.22 16.97
N PHE A 14 7.91 -11.65 17.93
CA PHE A 14 7.84 -11.64 19.41
C PHE A 14 7.96 -10.26 20.11
N LEU A 15 6.94 -9.69 20.77
CA LEU A 15 5.62 -10.17 21.29
C LEU A 15 4.52 -9.08 21.05
N ILE A 16 3.18 -9.30 21.03
CA ILE A 16 2.23 -10.05 21.90
C ILE A 16 2.06 -9.36 23.29
N VAL A 17 0.87 -9.01 23.84
CA VAL A 17 -0.56 -9.19 23.46
C VAL A 17 -1.54 -8.51 24.49
N PHE A 18 -2.87 -8.61 24.26
CA PHE A 18 -4.00 -8.85 25.22
C PHE A 18 -5.00 -7.75 25.70
N THR A 19 -6.26 -7.90 25.22
CA THR A 19 -7.56 -7.90 25.98
C THR A 19 -8.11 -6.61 26.64
N PRO A 20 -9.40 -6.58 27.05
CA PRO A 20 -10.59 -6.92 26.23
C PRO A 20 -11.73 -5.87 26.37
N ALA A 21 -12.70 -5.88 25.45
CA ALA A 21 -13.92 -5.07 25.57
C ALA A 21 -15.01 -5.75 26.42
N ALA A 22 -15.93 -4.95 26.97
CA ALA A 22 -17.24 -5.39 27.46
C ALA A 22 -18.34 -4.96 26.47
N ALA A 23 -19.40 -5.78 26.34
CA ALA A 23 -20.54 -5.55 25.45
C ALA A 23 -21.43 -4.37 25.96
N GLN A 24 -22.41 -3.81 25.22
CA GLN A 24 -23.14 -4.19 23.98
C GLN A 24 -23.65 -2.84 23.35
N ASP A 25 -24.24 -2.68 22.16
CA ASP A 25 -25.12 -3.52 21.31
C ASP A 25 -25.28 -2.91 19.88
N ASN A 26 -25.75 -3.69 18.89
CA ASN A 26 -26.40 -3.34 17.59
C ASN A 26 -25.98 -2.04 16.81
N THR A 27 -25.65 -2.04 15.49
CA THR A 27 -26.31 -2.70 14.34
C THR A 27 -25.38 -2.87 13.10
N THR A 28 -25.61 -3.91 12.29
CA THR A 28 -25.07 -4.18 10.91
C THR A 28 -23.54 -4.20 10.73
N PRO A 29 -22.95 -5.28 10.20
CA PRO A 29 -21.50 -5.50 10.27
C PRO A 29 -20.71 -4.72 9.21
N GLU A 30 -19.69 -3.99 9.66
CA GLU A 30 -18.48 -3.76 8.86
C GLU A 30 -17.82 -5.10 8.53
N PRO A 31 -17.15 -5.25 7.36
CA PRO A 31 -16.17 -6.32 7.21
C PRO A 31 -15.09 -6.13 8.28
N PRO A 32 -14.61 -7.20 8.95
CA PRO A 32 -13.66 -7.06 10.05
C PRO A 32 -12.37 -6.37 9.57
N PRO A 33 -11.74 -5.52 10.40
CA PRO A 33 -10.47 -4.90 10.05
C PRO A 33 -9.45 -6.01 9.80
N VAL A 34 -8.86 -6.05 8.60
CA VAL A 34 -7.93 -7.10 8.18
C VAL A 34 -6.72 -7.09 9.11
N THR A 35 -6.71 -8.01 10.07
CA THR A 35 -5.68 -8.09 11.11
C THR A 35 -4.36 -8.63 10.54
N SER A 36 -3.30 -8.64 11.37
CA SER A 36 -2.11 -9.45 11.05
C SER A 36 -2.48 -10.90 10.78
N ASP A 37 -3.48 -11.42 11.49
CA ASP A 37 -3.92 -12.80 11.39
C ASP A 37 -4.79 -12.99 10.14
N ASP A 38 -5.57 -12.01 9.69
CA ASP A 38 -6.27 -12.06 8.39
C ASP A 38 -5.32 -11.88 7.20
N LEU A 39 -4.21 -11.16 7.35
CA LEU A 39 -3.15 -11.08 6.33
C LEU A 39 -2.32 -12.37 6.30
N ILE A 40 -1.99 -12.95 7.46
CA ILE A 40 -1.34 -14.26 7.57
C ILE A 40 -2.29 -15.36 7.08
N ASP A 41 -3.60 -15.26 7.31
CA ASP A 41 -4.61 -16.20 6.83
C ASP A 41 -4.98 -15.95 5.36
N ALA A 42 -4.85 -14.74 4.83
CA ALA A 42 -4.94 -14.47 3.39
C ALA A 42 -3.70 -14.98 2.64
N VAL A 43 -2.50 -14.81 3.21
CA VAL A 43 -1.26 -15.43 2.71
C VAL A 43 -1.34 -16.94 2.87
N SER A 44 -1.81 -17.47 3.99
CA SER A 44 -2.00 -18.91 4.21
C SER A 44 -3.09 -19.47 3.29
N ARG A 45 -4.17 -18.73 2.99
CA ARG A 45 -5.16 -19.10 1.97
C ARG A 45 -4.60 -18.99 0.56
N ALA A 46 -3.66 -18.08 0.28
CA ALA A 46 -2.96 -17.98 -0.99
C ALA A 46 -1.89 -19.09 -1.16
N GLU A 47 -1.19 -19.46 -0.09
CA GLU A 47 -0.26 -20.58 -0.04
C GLU A 47 -0.99 -21.92 -0.02
N GLU A 48 -2.16 -22.04 0.62
CA GLU A 48 -3.04 -23.19 0.52
C GLU A 48 -3.73 -23.26 -0.85
N ALA A 49 -4.12 -22.14 -1.47
CA ALA A 49 -4.62 -22.14 -2.84
C ALA A 49 -3.52 -22.46 -3.85
N ALA A 50 -2.29 -21.98 -3.64
CA ALA A 50 -1.13 -22.34 -4.43
C ALA A 50 -0.74 -23.81 -4.21
N ALA A 51 -0.81 -24.32 -2.98
CA ALA A 51 -0.57 -25.73 -2.65
C ALA A 51 -1.73 -26.64 -3.08
N GLN A 52 -2.97 -26.13 -3.17
CA GLN A 52 -4.11 -26.84 -3.78
C GLN A 52 -4.03 -26.81 -5.30
N ALA A 53 -3.51 -25.75 -5.92
CA ALA A 53 -3.22 -25.70 -7.35
C ALA A 53 -2.00 -26.58 -7.70
N GLU A 54 -0.97 -26.60 -6.87
CA GLU A 54 0.20 -27.47 -7.02
C GLU A 54 -0.17 -28.93 -6.72
N ARG A 55 -1.01 -29.21 -5.70
CA ARG A 55 -1.62 -30.53 -5.51
C ARG A 55 -2.52 -30.91 -6.66
N ALA A 56 -3.43 -30.06 -7.15
CA ALA A 56 -4.29 -30.38 -8.30
C ALA A 56 -3.46 -30.59 -9.58
N ALA A 57 -2.35 -29.87 -9.76
CA ALA A 57 -1.39 -30.12 -10.82
C ALA A 57 -0.58 -31.41 -10.59
N GLN A 58 -0.30 -31.78 -9.34
CA GLN A 58 0.38 -33.02 -8.98
C GLN A 58 -0.55 -34.23 -9.06
N ASP A 59 -1.83 -34.10 -8.71
CA ASP A 59 -2.90 -35.08 -8.86
C ASP A 59 -3.27 -35.24 -10.34
N SER A 60 -3.23 -34.15 -11.13
CA SER A 60 -3.31 -34.21 -12.59
C SER A 60 -2.09 -34.90 -13.21
N ARG A 61 -0.88 -34.69 -12.68
CA ARG A 61 0.32 -35.47 -13.06
C ARG A 61 0.20 -36.93 -12.64
N ILE A 62 -0.28 -37.24 -11.43
CA ILE A 62 -0.52 -38.61 -10.96
C ILE A 62 -1.58 -39.28 -11.83
N SER A 63 -2.69 -38.61 -12.14
CA SER A 63 -3.72 -39.13 -13.03
C SER A 63 -3.23 -39.33 -14.47
N ARG A 64 -2.35 -38.45 -14.97
CA ARG A 64 -1.63 -38.63 -16.24
C ARG A 64 -0.70 -39.85 -16.19
N ASP A 65 0.06 -40.01 -15.10
CA ASP A 65 1.01 -41.11 -14.93
C ASP A 65 0.28 -42.44 -14.71
N GLU A 66 -0.86 -42.45 -14.02
CA GLU A 66 -1.79 -43.58 -13.91
C GLU A 66 -2.40 -43.94 -15.27
N ALA A 67 -2.84 -42.95 -16.06
CA ALA A 67 -3.33 -43.17 -17.42
C ALA A 67 -2.22 -43.71 -18.35
N ALA A 68 -1.00 -43.18 -18.25
CA ALA A 68 0.16 -43.69 -18.98
C ALA A 68 0.51 -45.12 -18.55
N ASN A 69 0.47 -45.43 -17.25
CA ASN A 69 0.70 -46.77 -16.73
C ASN A 69 -0.40 -47.75 -17.16
N ALA A 70 -1.67 -47.33 -17.22
CA ALA A 70 -2.77 -48.15 -17.76
C ALA A 70 -2.60 -48.41 -19.27
N VAL A 71 -2.13 -47.40 -20.03
CA VAL A 71 -1.82 -47.51 -21.47
C VAL A 71 -0.57 -48.35 -21.76
N ASN A 72 0.40 -48.39 -20.82
CA ASN A 72 1.55 -49.29 -20.87
C ASN A 72 1.15 -50.73 -20.52
N LEU A 73 0.34 -50.93 -19.47
CA LEU A 73 -0.23 -52.23 -19.10
C LEU A 73 -1.09 -52.82 -20.24
N ALA A 74 -1.83 -51.99 -20.97
CA ALA A 74 -2.52 -52.39 -22.18
C ALA A 74 -1.52 -52.86 -23.28
N SER A 75 -0.35 -52.23 -23.40
CA SER A 75 0.72 -52.67 -24.31
C SER A 75 1.24 -54.06 -23.94
N ASP A 76 1.51 -54.31 -22.67
CA ASP A 76 2.03 -55.58 -22.19
C ASP A 76 1.01 -56.71 -22.41
N LEU A 77 -0.28 -56.41 -22.24
CA LEU A 77 -1.38 -57.30 -22.60
C LEU A 77 -1.44 -57.55 -24.13
N PHE A 78 -1.27 -56.53 -24.98
CA PHE A 78 -1.20 -56.74 -26.43
C PHE A 78 0.02 -57.59 -26.85
N GLY A 79 1.19 -57.40 -26.25
CA GLY A 79 2.36 -58.26 -26.47
C GLY A 79 2.15 -59.71 -26.02
N LEU A 80 1.40 -59.91 -24.93
CA LEU A 80 0.95 -61.25 -24.52
C LEU A 80 -0.07 -61.84 -25.52
N PHE A 81 -0.93 -61.03 -26.14
CA PHE A 81 -1.83 -61.49 -27.21
C PHE A 81 -1.09 -61.83 -28.52
N GLU A 82 -0.01 -61.11 -28.89
CA GLU A 82 0.89 -61.51 -29.99
C GLU A 82 1.59 -62.85 -29.69
N ALA A 83 2.13 -63.02 -28.47
CA ALA A 83 2.72 -64.30 -28.07
C ALA A 83 1.69 -65.45 -28.13
N MET A 84 0.44 -65.19 -27.74
CA MET A 84 -0.66 -66.15 -27.84
C MET A 84 -1.10 -66.42 -29.29
N SER A 85 -1.10 -65.43 -30.19
CA SER A 85 -1.47 -65.64 -31.59
C SER A 85 -0.44 -66.51 -32.32
N VAL A 86 0.86 -66.34 -32.02
CA VAL A 86 1.94 -67.23 -32.50
C VAL A 86 1.76 -68.66 -31.96
N VAL A 87 1.41 -68.83 -30.68
CA VAL A 87 1.12 -70.16 -30.09
C VAL A 87 -0.10 -70.80 -30.76
N ILE A 88 -1.19 -70.05 -30.98
CA ILE A 88 -2.38 -70.53 -31.71
C ILE A 88 -2.01 -70.93 -33.14
N GLY A 89 -1.20 -70.13 -33.84
CA GLY A 89 -0.68 -70.42 -35.18
C GLY A 89 0.15 -71.71 -35.27
N LEU A 90 0.77 -72.15 -34.17
CA LEU A 90 1.45 -73.45 -34.06
C LEU A 90 0.50 -74.59 -33.65
N VAL A 91 -0.46 -74.33 -32.77
CA VAL A 91 -1.39 -75.35 -32.23
C VAL A 91 -2.47 -75.75 -33.25
N VAL A 92 -3.00 -74.81 -34.05
CA VAL A 92 -4.02 -75.11 -35.07
C VAL A 92 -3.55 -76.14 -36.12
N PRO A 93 -2.37 -76.03 -36.76
CA PRO A 93 -1.91 -77.06 -37.70
C PRO A 93 -1.61 -78.41 -37.03
N ILE A 94 -1.17 -78.42 -35.76
CA ILE A 94 -1.00 -79.68 -35.00
C ILE A 94 -2.35 -80.36 -34.76
N LEU A 95 -3.37 -79.61 -34.34
CA LEU A 95 -4.73 -80.13 -34.20
C LEU A 95 -5.34 -80.57 -35.53
N ALA A 96 -5.05 -79.88 -36.64
CA ALA A 96 -5.47 -80.28 -37.98
C ALA A 96 -4.87 -81.64 -38.41
N VAL A 97 -3.58 -81.89 -38.12
CA VAL A 97 -2.93 -83.19 -38.38
C VAL A 97 -3.57 -84.30 -37.53
N ILE A 98 -3.86 -84.03 -36.26
CA ILE A 98 -4.51 -85.00 -35.36
C ILE A 98 -5.96 -85.30 -35.81
N ALA A 99 -6.71 -84.28 -36.22
CA ALA A 99 -8.10 -84.43 -36.66
C ALA A 99 -8.23 -85.06 -38.07
N GLY A 100 -7.21 -84.91 -38.93
CA GLY A 100 -7.16 -85.54 -40.26
C GLY A 100 -7.25 -87.07 -40.23
N LEU A 101 -6.91 -87.70 -39.10
CA LEU A 101 -7.07 -89.13 -38.87
C LEU A 101 -8.53 -89.59 -38.66
N LEU A 102 -9.50 -88.67 -38.51
CA LEU A 102 -10.84 -88.99 -37.98
C LEU A 102 -12.06 -88.64 -38.87
N GLY A 103 -11.94 -87.84 -39.94
CA GLY A 103 -13.04 -87.72 -40.93
C GLY A 103 -13.08 -86.45 -41.79
N PHE A 104 -13.06 -86.59 -43.11
CA PHE A 104 -12.46 -85.59 -44.01
C PHE A 104 -13.34 -84.44 -44.57
N ARG A 105 -14.67 -84.40 -44.38
CA ARG A 105 -15.56 -83.49 -45.17
C ARG A 105 -16.33 -82.39 -44.43
N ARG A 106 -16.27 -82.31 -43.10
CA ARG A 106 -16.69 -81.11 -42.34
C ARG A 106 -15.51 -80.26 -41.86
N LEU A 107 -14.29 -80.67 -42.21
CA LEU A 107 -13.04 -80.14 -41.68
C LEU A 107 -12.46 -79.03 -42.57
N GLU A 108 -12.59 -79.16 -43.89
CA GLU A 108 -12.09 -78.19 -44.88
C GLU A 108 -12.83 -76.83 -44.78
N SER A 109 -14.16 -76.84 -44.62
CA SER A 109 -14.94 -75.61 -44.37
C SER A 109 -14.57 -74.98 -43.02
N ALA A 110 -14.46 -75.77 -41.96
CA ALA A 110 -14.10 -75.28 -40.63
C ALA A 110 -12.66 -74.73 -40.57
N GLN A 111 -11.73 -75.29 -41.36
CA GLN A 111 -10.37 -74.75 -41.50
C GLN A 111 -10.38 -73.40 -42.23
N ASN A 112 -11.14 -73.26 -43.32
CA ASN A 112 -11.27 -71.98 -44.03
C ASN A 112 -11.93 -70.90 -43.14
N GLU A 113 -13.01 -71.26 -42.43
CA GLU A 113 -13.66 -70.36 -41.46
C GLU A 113 -12.71 -69.92 -40.34
N LEU A 114 -11.85 -70.83 -39.83
CA LEU A 114 -10.82 -70.51 -38.83
C LEU A 114 -9.69 -69.63 -39.39
N VAL A 115 -9.25 -69.85 -40.64
CA VAL A 115 -8.24 -68.99 -41.29
C VAL A 115 -8.80 -67.59 -41.50
N GLU A 116 -10.01 -67.45 -42.05
CA GLU A 116 -10.64 -66.13 -42.17
C GLU A 116 -10.90 -65.46 -40.80
N ALA A 117 -11.29 -66.23 -39.78
CA ALA A 117 -11.49 -65.70 -38.43
C ALA A 117 -10.17 -65.19 -37.82
N ARG A 118 -9.06 -65.91 -38.03
CA ARG A 118 -7.72 -65.48 -37.66
C ARG A 118 -7.30 -64.22 -38.44
N GLU A 119 -7.47 -64.19 -39.75
CA GLU A 119 -7.12 -63.02 -40.57
C GLU A 119 -7.97 -61.78 -40.24
N ARG A 120 -9.22 -61.96 -39.81
CA ARG A 120 -10.05 -60.88 -39.24
C ARG A 120 -9.46 -60.40 -37.91
N PHE A 121 -9.22 -61.33 -36.98
CA PHE A 121 -8.68 -61.00 -35.66
C PHE A 121 -7.30 -60.32 -35.71
N GLU A 122 -6.39 -60.77 -36.57
CA GLU A 122 -5.05 -60.17 -36.72
C GLU A 122 -5.12 -58.74 -37.31
N ARG A 123 -6.08 -58.47 -38.21
CA ARG A 123 -6.36 -57.11 -38.69
C ARG A 123 -7.00 -56.23 -37.63
N ASP A 124 -7.95 -56.77 -36.86
CA ASP A 124 -8.60 -56.02 -35.77
C ASP A 124 -7.58 -55.66 -34.68
N VAL A 125 -6.65 -56.56 -34.34
CA VAL A 125 -5.55 -56.31 -33.39
C VAL A 125 -4.58 -55.25 -33.90
N GLU A 126 -4.09 -55.36 -35.14
CA GLU A 126 -3.15 -54.36 -35.70
C GLU A 126 -3.84 -52.99 -35.87
N GLN A 127 -5.13 -52.94 -36.24
CA GLN A 127 -5.88 -51.69 -36.24
C GLN A 127 -5.98 -51.08 -34.82
N LYS A 128 -6.31 -51.88 -33.80
CA LYS A 128 -6.39 -51.39 -32.41
C LYS A 128 -5.05 -50.93 -31.86
N ARG A 129 -3.94 -51.54 -32.30
CA ARG A 129 -2.58 -51.09 -32.00
C ARG A 129 -2.29 -49.72 -32.62
N ILE A 130 -2.58 -49.52 -33.91
CA ILE A 130 -2.41 -48.23 -34.60
C ILE A 130 -3.26 -47.14 -33.93
N GLU A 131 -4.51 -47.44 -33.57
CA GLU A 131 -5.37 -46.53 -32.80
C GLU A 131 -4.78 -46.19 -31.41
N LEU A 132 -4.19 -47.16 -30.70
CA LEU A 132 -3.57 -46.97 -29.39
C LEU A 132 -2.28 -46.13 -29.47
N ASP A 133 -1.44 -46.35 -30.48
CA ASP A 133 -0.19 -45.58 -30.68
C ASP A 133 -0.47 -44.13 -31.11
N ALA A 134 -1.49 -43.91 -31.93
CA ALA A 134 -1.97 -42.55 -32.22
C ALA A 134 -2.53 -41.84 -30.97
N LEU A 135 -3.29 -42.55 -30.14
CA LEU A 135 -3.82 -42.02 -28.87
C LEU A 135 -2.69 -41.70 -27.87
N ARG A 136 -1.63 -42.51 -27.81
CA ARG A 136 -0.42 -42.25 -27.02
C ARG A 136 0.26 -40.96 -27.43
N GLU A 137 0.51 -40.78 -28.72
CA GLU A 137 1.16 -39.56 -29.21
C GLU A 137 0.33 -38.33 -28.88
N GLN A 138 -1.00 -38.40 -29.08
CA GLN A 138 -1.92 -37.31 -28.73
C GLN A 138 -1.91 -36.99 -27.23
N LEU A 139 -1.91 -38.00 -26.35
CA LEU A 139 -1.83 -37.82 -24.90
C LEU A 139 -0.47 -37.24 -24.47
N GLU A 140 0.63 -37.66 -25.10
CA GLU A 140 1.95 -37.12 -24.79
C GLU A 140 2.08 -35.66 -25.24
N GLN A 141 1.63 -35.32 -26.45
CA GLN A 141 1.63 -33.97 -26.99
C GLN A 141 0.76 -33.02 -26.16
N THR A 142 -0.51 -33.38 -25.90
CA THR A 142 -1.45 -32.54 -25.13
C THR A 142 -0.95 -32.27 -23.71
N ALA A 143 -0.44 -33.28 -23.01
CA ALA A 143 0.04 -33.10 -21.65
C ALA A 143 1.45 -32.48 -21.59
N LYS A 144 2.28 -32.55 -22.65
CA LYS A 144 3.46 -31.67 -22.83
C LYS A 144 3.04 -30.19 -22.89
N LEU A 145 2.04 -29.87 -23.72
CA LEU A 145 1.51 -28.50 -23.86
C LEU A 145 0.97 -27.94 -22.55
N GLN A 146 0.13 -28.71 -21.84
CA GLN A 146 -0.38 -28.31 -20.51
C GLN A 146 0.74 -28.08 -19.48
N THR A 147 1.77 -28.92 -19.48
CA THR A 147 2.92 -28.77 -18.55
C THR A 147 3.70 -27.49 -18.85
N ALA A 148 3.89 -27.14 -20.13
CA ALA A 148 4.54 -25.90 -20.54
C ALA A 148 3.71 -24.66 -20.21
N GLN A 149 2.39 -24.69 -20.44
CA GLN A 149 1.47 -23.60 -20.10
C GLN A 149 1.43 -23.33 -18.59
N LEU A 150 1.31 -24.38 -17.77
CA LEU A 150 1.35 -24.25 -16.31
C LEU A 150 2.71 -23.72 -15.82
N GLY A 151 3.82 -24.21 -16.40
CA GLY A 151 5.16 -23.72 -16.07
C GLY A 151 5.36 -22.24 -16.39
N ALA A 152 4.85 -21.78 -17.54
CA ALA A 152 4.89 -20.37 -17.92
C ALA A 152 4.05 -19.49 -16.97
N SER A 153 2.82 -19.89 -16.66
CA SER A 153 1.94 -19.16 -15.74
C SER A 153 2.52 -19.05 -14.32
N VAL A 154 3.11 -20.13 -13.78
CA VAL A 154 3.79 -20.09 -12.47
C VAL A 154 5.04 -19.21 -12.50
N GLN A 155 5.78 -19.17 -13.62
CA GLN A 155 6.93 -18.27 -13.76
C GLN A 155 6.51 -16.80 -13.84
N GLU A 156 5.48 -16.48 -14.63
CA GLU A 156 4.90 -15.14 -14.75
C GLU A 156 4.35 -14.62 -13.41
N GLN A 157 3.67 -15.47 -12.65
CA GLN A 157 3.17 -15.12 -11.31
C GLN A 157 4.32 -14.88 -10.32
N ARG A 158 5.40 -15.69 -10.39
CA ARG A 158 6.61 -15.50 -9.57
C ARG A 158 7.35 -14.20 -9.92
N GLU A 159 7.49 -13.87 -11.20
CA GLU A 159 8.10 -12.62 -11.63
C GLU A 159 7.26 -11.40 -11.23
N THR A 160 5.94 -11.48 -11.35
CA THR A 160 5.01 -10.44 -10.90
C THR A 160 5.11 -10.22 -9.38
N SER A 161 5.06 -11.31 -8.59
CA SER A 161 5.23 -11.26 -7.14
C SER A 161 6.61 -10.71 -6.71
N ALA A 162 7.68 -11.08 -7.42
CA ALA A 162 9.02 -10.56 -7.16
C ALA A 162 9.12 -9.06 -7.47
N ARG A 163 8.51 -8.57 -8.56
CA ARG A 163 8.47 -7.13 -8.89
C ARG A 163 7.67 -6.34 -7.87
N ALA A 164 6.48 -6.80 -7.47
CA ALA A 164 5.70 -6.17 -6.41
C ALA A 164 6.48 -6.12 -5.07
N SER A 165 7.20 -7.20 -4.74
CA SER A 165 8.07 -7.25 -3.56
C SER A 165 9.23 -6.24 -3.63
N LEU A 166 9.84 -6.06 -4.81
CA LEU A 166 10.87 -5.04 -5.04
C LEU A 166 10.31 -3.62 -4.91
N ALA A 167 9.13 -3.35 -5.49
CA ALA A 167 8.44 -2.07 -5.37
C ALA A 167 8.17 -1.70 -3.89
N LEU A 168 7.57 -2.63 -3.13
CA LEU A 168 7.32 -2.45 -1.70
C LEU A 168 8.61 -2.26 -0.89
N SER A 169 9.72 -2.91 -1.26
CA SER A 169 11.01 -2.77 -0.58
C SER A 169 11.63 -1.37 -0.70
N LEU A 170 11.25 -0.60 -1.72
CA LEU A 170 11.71 0.78 -1.96
C LEU A 170 10.91 1.81 -1.16
N LEU A 171 9.66 1.53 -0.79
CA LEU A 171 8.79 2.48 -0.07
C LEU A 171 9.43 3.03 1.22
N PRO A 172 10.04 2.22 2.13
CA PRO A 172 10.68 2.74 3.33
C PRO A 172 11.94 3.58 3.06
N MET A 173 12.52 3.49 1.85
CA MET A 173 13.65 4.35 1.46
C MET A 173 13.15 5.72 1.01
N GLY A 174 12.14 5.77 0.14
CA GLY A 174 11.50 7.01 -0.27
C GLY A 174 10.91 7.77 0.92
N GLU A 175 10.37 7.04 1.91
CA GLU A 175 9.85 7.63 3.15
C GLU A 175 10.95 8.25 4.03
N ARG A 176 12.13 7.62 4.13
CA ARG A 176 13.28 8.23 4.83
C ARG A 176 13.81 9.46 4.10
N GLN A 177 13.78 9.47 2.77
CA GLN A 177 14.17 10.64 1.97
C GLN A 177 13.16 11.78 2.14
N TYR A 178 11.86 11.47 2.13
CA TYR A 178 10.80 12.43 2.43
C TYR A 178 10.99 13.08 3.81
N ARG A 179 11.19 12.29 4.87
CA ARG A 179 11.47 12.80 6.22
C ARG A 179 12.78 13.59 6.33
N ALA A 180 13.76 13.31 5.48
CA ALA A 180 14.99 14.09 5.35
C ALA A 180 14.83 15.35 4.47
N GLN A 181 13.60 15.69 4.05
CA GLN A 181 13.26 16.78 3.13
C GLN A 181 13.89 16.66 1.72
N ASP A 182 14.44 15.48 1.39
CA ASP A 182 14.90 15.09 0.05
C ASP A 182 13.70 14.68 -0.81
N TYR A 183 12.84 15.64 -1.14
CA TYR A 183 11.66 15.40 -1.97
C TYR A 183 12.02 14.89 -3.37
N THR A 184 13.15 15.33 -3.93
CA THR A 184 13.64 14.90 -5.25
C THR A 184 14.06 13.44 -5.24
N GLY A 185 14.88 13.01 -4.28
CA GLY A 185 15.31 11.63 -4.16
C GLY A 185 14.21 10.70 -3.66
N ALA A 186 13.25 11.20 -2.86
CA ALA A 186 12.04 10.46 -2.52
C ALA A 186 11.23 10.14 -3.80
N LEU A 187 11.05 11.12 -4.68
CA LEU A 187 10.35 10.93 -5.96
C LEU A 187 11.12 10.01 -6.93
N ASP A 188 12.46 10.05 -6.98
CA ASP A 188 13.26 9.05 -7.73
C ASP A 188 13.02 7.63 -7.22
N THR A 189 13.13 7.43 -5.89
CA THR A 189 12.93 6.12 -5.27
C THR A 189 11.49 5.62 -5.45
N TYR A 190 10.48 6.49 -5.37
CA TYR A 190 9.09 6.11 -5.64
C TYR A 190 8.81 5.88 -7.13
N GLN A 191 9.42 6.63 -8.06
CA GLN A 191 9.33 6.33 -9.50
C GLN A 191 9.94 4.96 -9.81
N ARG A 192 11.11 4.65 -9.25
CA ARG A 192 11.74 3.33 -9.40
C ARG A 192 10.91 2.20 -8.76
N ALA A 193 10.11 2.48 -7.73
CA ALA A 193 9.12 1.54 -7.22
C ALA A 193 7.95 1.36 -8.20
N LEU A 194 7.46 2.46 -8.79
CA LEU A 194 6.39 2.47 -9.78
C LEU A 194 6.79 1.73 -11.08
N ASP A 195 8.07 1.78 -11.46
CA ASP A 195 8.61 1.02 -12.61
C ASP A 195 8.55 -0.51 -12.39
N PHE A 196 8.54 -0.97 -11.13
CA PHE A 196 8.34 -2.38 -10.78
C PHE A 196 6.85 -2.75 -10.62
N ASP A 197 6.03 -1.88 -10.02
CA ASP A 197 4.58 -2.08 -9.84
C ASP A 197 3.77 -0.82 -10.20
N PRO A 198 3.42 -0.62 -11.50
CA PRO A 198 2.75 0.60 -11.97
C PRO A 198 1.32 0.80 -11.43
N ASN A 199 0.72 -0.23 -10.86
CA ASN A 199 -0.66 -0.23 -10.37
C ASN A 199 -0.75 -0.28 -8.83
N ASN A 200 0.35 0.02 -8.13
CA ASN A 200 0.36 0.05 -6.67
C ASN A 200 -0.26 1.36 -6.12
N PRO A 201 -1.42 1.33 -5.45
CA PRO A 201 -2.06 2.55 -4.97
C PRO A 201 -1.23 3.28 -3.90
N ILE A 202 -0.40 2.57 -3.13
CA ILE A 202 0.44 3.16 -2.08
C ILE A 202 1.60 3.97 -2.67
N ILE A 203 2.16 3.55 -3.81
CA ILE A 203 3.23 4.31 -4.51
C ILE A 203 2.64 5.62 -5.04
N HIS A 204 1.49 5.56 -5.73
CA HIS A 204 0.77 6.73 -6.22
C HIS A 204 0.40 7.68 -5.07
N TYR A 205 -0.12 7.15 -3.95
CA TYR A 205 -0.41 7.94 -2.75
C TYR A 205 0.83 8.68 -2.22
N ARG A 206 1.96 7.98 -2.05
CA ARG A 206 3.20 8.56 -1.51
C ARG A 206 3.80 9.62 -2.44
N MET A 207 3.82 9.39 -3.75
CA MET A 207 4.24 10.41 -4.72
C MET A 207 3.32 11.65 -4.65
N GLY A 208 2.01 11.44 -4.55
CA GLY A 208 1.02 12.51 -4.40
C GLY A 208 1.21 13.34 -3.12
N TYR A 209 1.50 12.68 -1.99
CA TYR A 209 1.79 13.38 -0.74
C TYR A 209 3.09 14.20 -0.83
N VAL A 210 4.18 13.65 -1.40
CA VAL A 210 5.43 14.42 -1.63
C VAL A 210 5.20 15.63 -2.55
N TYR A 211 4.44 15.48 -3.64
CA TYR A 211 4.08 16.63 -4.50
C TYR A 211 3.21 17.67 -3.78
N THR A 212 2.44 17.27 -2.77
CA THR A 212 1.66 18.21 -1.94
C THR A 212 2.58 19.06 -1.05
N GLN A 213 3.64 18.45 -0.51
CA GLN A 213 4.60 19.11 0.35
C GLN A 213 5.60 19.97 -0.43
N SER A 214 6.03 19.56 -1.62
CA SER A 214 6.76 20.43 -2.56
C SER A 214 5.91 21.55 -3.17
N GLY A 215 4.57 21.44 -3.09
CA GLY A 215 3.63 22.49 -3.50
C GLY A 215 3.15 22.40 -4.96
N GLU A 216 3.53 21.34 -5.68
CA GLU A 216 3.05 20.96 -7.02
C GLU A 216 1.67 20.27 -6.94
N LEU A 217 0.68 21.02 -6.47
CA LEU A 217 -0.65 20.52 -6.12
C LEU A 217 -1.37 19.83 -7.29
N GLU A 218 -1.12 20.28 -8.51
CA GLU A 218 -1.73 19.77 -9.74
C GLU A 218 -1.20 18.36 -10.09
N LYS A 219 0.07 18.06 -9.77
CA LYS A 219 0.61 16.69 -9.82
C LYS A 219 0.09 15.86 -8.65
N ALA A 220 -0.02 16.46 -7.46
CA ALA A 220 -0.55 15.77 -6.29
C ALA A 220 -2.00 15.29 -6.52
N GLU A 221 -2.88 16.12 -7.10
CA GLU A 221 -4.23 15.71 -7.50
C GLU A 221 -4.21 14.51 -8.45
N GLN A 222 -3.34 14.51 -9.47
CA GLN A 222 -3.24 13.42 -10.45
C GLN A 222 -2.82 12.10 -9.79
N PHE A 223 -1.75 12.11 -8.99
CA PHE A 223 -1.25 10.91 -8.31
C PHE A 223 -2.22 10.40 -7.24
N LEU A 224 -2.84 11.27 -6.45
CA LEU A 224 -3.83 10.87 -5.44
C LEU A 224 -5.14 10.37 -6.07
N THR A 225 -5.57 10.97 -7.18
CA THR A 225 -6.71 10.45 -7.97
C THR A 225 -6.37 9.06 -8.51
N ARG A 226 -5.18 8.85 -9.07
CA ARG A 226 -4.75 7.54 -9.56
C ARG A 226 -4.67 6.49 -8.45
N ALA A 227 -4.25 6.88 -7.23
CA ALA A 227 -4.30 5.99 -6.06
C ALA A 227 -5.73 5.55 -5.74
N LEU A 228 -6.72 6.44 -5.82
CA LEU A 228 -8.14 6.16 -5.58
C LEU A 228 -8.87 5.46 -6.75
N GLU A 229 -8.35 5.57 -7.97
CA GLU A 229 -8.80 4.72 -9.10
C GLU A 229 -8.38 3.25 -8.92
N LEU A 230 -7.22 3.03 -8.29
CA LEU A 230 -6.62 1.71 -8.05
C LEU A 230 -7.17 1.05 -6.77
N ASP A 231 -7.31 1.84 -5.70
CA ASP A 231 -7.97 1.44 -4.45
C ASP A 231 -8.92 2.54 -3.96
N PRO A 232 -10.22 2.45 -4.31
CA PRO A 232 -11.25 3.35 -3.81
C PRO A 232 -11.47 3.30 -2.28
N GLY A 233 -10.85 2.35 -1.57
CA GLY A 233 -10.85 2.25 -0.12
C GLY A 233 -9.71 3.00 0.57
N LEU A 234 -8.69 3.47 -0.17
CA LEU A 234 -7.45 4.03 0.41
C LEU A 234 -7.69 5.36 1.13
N THR A 235 -8.05 5.26 2.42
CA THR A 235 -8.53 6.37 3.26
C THR A 235 -7.48 7.47 3.41
N ALA A 236 -6.19 7.11 3.42
CA ALA A 236 -5.07 8.05 3.45
C ALA A 236 -4.97 8.91 2.18
N ALA A 237 -5.25 8.33 1.01
CA ALA A 237 -5.27 9.06 -0.26
C ALA A 237 -6.48 10.00 -0.37
N MET A 238 -7.64 9.61 0.18
CA MET A 238 -8.80 10.51 0.32
C MET A 238 -8.44 11.74 1.16
N ALA A 239 -7.88 11.53 2.36
CA ALA A 239 -7.55 12.63 3.27
C ALA A 239 -6.50 13.58 2.66
N ALA A 240 -5.45 13.02 2.05
CA ALA A 240 -4.45 13.79 1.32
C ALA A 240 -5.03 14.56 0.12
N LEU A 241 -5.96 13.97 -0.64
CA LEU A 241 -6.62 14.67 -1.76
C LEU A 241 -7.50 15.83 -1.26
N GLY A 242 -8.19 15.63 -0.13
CA GLY A 242 -8.90 16.71 0.55
C GLY A 242 -7.97 17.85 1.00
N TYR A 243 -6.78 17.51 1.49
CA TYR A 243 -5.75 18.48 1.85
C TYR A 243 -5.12 19.18 0.63
N VAL A 244 -4.94 18.50 -0.51
CA VAL A 244 -4.56 19.12 -1.79
C VAL A 244 -5.60 20.15 -2.23
N TYR A 245 -6.89 19.80 -2.24
CA TYR A 245 -7.94 20.76 -2.58
C TYR A 245 -7.99 21.94 -1.60
N ARG A 246 -7.76 21.69 -0.31
CA ARG A 246 -7.60 22.78 0.68
C ARG A 246 -6.42 23.68 0.30
N ARG A 247 -5.25 23.12 -0.02
CA ARG A 247 -4.05 23.87 -0.45
C ARG A 247 -4.25 24.60 -1.79
N MET A 248 -5.09 24.09 -2.70
CA MET A 248 -5.46 24.77 -3.95
C MET A 248 -6.34 25.99 -3.69
N GLY A 249 -7.42 25.82 -2.92
CA GLY A 249 -8.30 26.93 -2.52
C GLY A 249 -7.60 27.99 -1.64
N ASP A 250 -6.46 27.65 -1.03
CA ASP A 250 -5.57 28.61 -0.34
C ASP A 250 -4.78 29.50 -1.31
N LYS A 251 -4.50 29.05 -2.55
CA LYS A 251 -3.85 29.84 -3.61
C LYS A 251 -4.87 30.68 -4.43
N MET A 252 -6.17 30.39 -4.32
CA MET A 252 -7.23 31.03 -5.10
C MET A 252 -7.74 32.33 -4.46
N ASN A 253 -8.17 33.27 -5.31
CA ASN A 253 -8.94 34.44 -4.86
C ASN A 253 -10.33 34.02 -4.33
N PRO A 254 -10.94 34.77 -3.38
CA PRO A 254 -12.32 34.52 -2.93
C PRO A 254 -13.34 34.59 -4.08
N ASN A 255 -13.79 33.44 -4.56
CA ASN A 255 -14.77 33.27 -5.62
C ASN A 255 -15.49 31.91 -5.50
N VAL A 256 -16.49 31.67 -6.38
CA VAL A 256 -17.26 30.41 -6.41
C VAL A 256 -16.39 29.18 -6.68
N GLU A 257 -15.32 29.31 -7.46
CA GLU A 257 -14.40 28.22 -7.79
C GLU A 257 -13.57 27.76 -6.57
N ARG A 258 -13.11 28.72 -5.75
CA ARG A 258 -12.49 28.46 -4.45
C ARG A 258 -13.45 27.76 -3.50
N ASP A 259 -14.70 28.21 -3.43
CA ASP A 259 -15.72 27.61 -2.56
C ASP A 259 -16.09 26.19 -3.01
N LEU A 260 -16.18 25.93 -4.32
CA LEU A 260 -16.33 24.58 -4.88
C LEU A 260 -15.12 23.68 -4.57
N THR A 261 -13.90 24.22 -4.67
CA THR A 261 -12.66 23.51 -4.34
C THR A 261 -12.59 23.19 -2.84
N TYR A 262 -13.02 24.11 -1.99
CA TYR A 262 -13.18 23.87 -0.55
C TYR A 262 -14.30 22.87 -0.21
N ASN A 263 -15.37 22.79 -1.00
CA ASN A 263 -16.37 21.73 -0.84
C ASN A 263 -15.79 20.36 -1.23
N LYS A 264 -14.96 20.26 -2.29
CA LYS A 264 -14.21 19.02 -2.57
C LYS A 264 -13.30 18.63 -1.40
N ALA A 265 -12.62 19.62 -0.80
CA ALA A 265 -11.73 19.42 0.35
C ALA A 265 -12.49 18.85 1.56
N GLU A 266 -13.63 19.46 1.91
CA GLU A 266 -14.51 19.01 3.00
C GLU A 266 -15.03 17.59 2.74
N GLN A 267 -15.55 17.31 1.55
CA GLN A 267 -16.10 16.00 1.19
C GLN A 267 -15.06 14.87 1.35
N ASN A 268 -13.83 15.08 0.87
CA ASN A 268 -12.77 14.08 0.95
C ASN A 268 -12.26 13.88 2.38
N LEU A 269 -12.06 14.96 3.14
CA LEU A 269 -11.67 14.89 4.55
C LEU A 269 -12.74 14.22 5.42
N LEU A 270 -14.03 14.53 5.22
CA LEU A 270 -15.12 13.91 5.97
C LEU A 270 -15.33 12.43 5.60
N ALA A 271 -15.18 12.05 4.33
CA ALA A 271 -15.23 10.63 3.93
C ALA A 271 -14.09 9.83 4.57
N ALA A 272 -12.87 10.38 4.57
CA ALA A 272 -11.72 9.76 5.20
C ALA A 272 -11.88 9.64 6.73
N LEU A 273 -12.24 10.74 7.40
CA LEU A 273 -12.41 10.78 8.86
C LEU A 273 -13.64 10.02 9.36
N GLY A 274 -14.67 9.86 8.53
CA GLY A 274 -15.81 8.98 8.83
C GLY A 274 -15.43 7.50 8.79
N THR A 275 -14.49 7.12 7.91
CA THR A 275 -13.98 5.74 7.78
C THR A 275 -12.85 5.45 8.77
N SER A 276 -12.07 6.46 9.16
CA SER A 276 -10.98 6.33 10.13
C SER A 276 -10.84 7.60 10.98
N PRO A 277 -11.60 7.73 12.09
CA PRO A 277 -11.60 8.93 12.93
C PRO A 277 -10.27 9.23 13.65
N LYS A 278 -9.30 8.31 13.60
CA LYS A 278 -7.93 8.47 14.15
C LYS A 278 -6.85 8.50 13.07
N LEU A 279 -7.22 8.72 11.81
CA LEU A 279 -6.27 8.77 10.70
C LEU A 279 -5.31 9.94 10.86
N MET A 280 -4.02 9.65 10.70
CA MET A 280 -2.94 10.64 10.64
C MET A 280 -2.32 10.64 9.25
N ASP A 281 -1.45 11.61 8.96
CA ASP A 281 -0.62 11.65 7.76
C ASP A 281 0.81 11.11 8.00
N GLU A 282 1.68 11.15 6.99
CA GLU A 282 3.07 10.64 7.14
C GLU A 282 3.87 11.48 8.15
N ASP A 283 3.59 12.78 8.26
CA ASP A 283 4.14 13.69 9.28
C ASP A 283 3.62 13.38 10.70
N SER A 284 2.71 12.40 10.82
CA SER A 284 2.04 11.97 12.06
C SER A 284 1.06 12.99 12.64
N GLU A 285 0.54 13.90 11.81
CA GLU A 285 -0.49 14.85 12.18
C GLU A 285 -1.91 14.35 11.94
N SER A 286 -2.85 14.81 12.77
CA SER A 286 -4.26 14.41 12.66
C SER A 286 -4.95 15.12 11.49
N TRP A 287 -5.62 14.36 10.60
CA TRP A 287 -6.38 14.95 9.48
C TRP A 287 -7.55 15.82 9.94
N TRP A 288 -8.01 15.68 11.19
CA TRP A 288 -8.93 16.63 11.81
C TRP A 288 -8.36 18.06 11.87
N GLY A 289 -7.05 18.23 12.03
CA GLY A 289 -6.38 19.53 11.97
C GLY A 289 -6.45 20.17 10.59
N SER A 290 -6.33 19.36 9.53
CA SER A 290 -6.56 19.82 8.14
C SER A 290 -8.00 20.26 7.91
N LEU A 291 -8.99 19.56 8.48
CA LEU A 291 -10.40 19.96 8.43
C LEU A 291 -10.67 21.24 9.25
N GLY A 292 -10.07 21.38 10.44
CA GLY A 292 -10.12 22.63 11.21
C GLY A 292 -9.49 23.80 10.47
N GLY A 293 -8.40 23.57 9.74
CA GLY A 293 -7.75 24.55 8.86
C GLY A 293 -8.64 24.98 7.70
N LEU A 294 -9.42 24.07 7.14
CA LEU A 294 -10.43 24.37 6.11
C LEU A 294 -11.56 25.24 6.68
N TYR A 295 -12.16 24.84 7.81
CA TYR A 295 -13.24 25.58 8.45
C TYR A 295 -12.81 26.98 8.90
N ARG A 296 -11.60 27.14 9.46
CA ARG A 296 -11.02 28.44 9.82
C ARG A 296 -10.94 29.38 8.62
N ARG A 297 -10.55 28.87 7.44
CA ARG A 297 -10.43 29.64 6.19
C ARG A 297 -11.75 29.97 5.48
N ARG A 298 -12.87 29.42 5.98
CA ARG A 298 -14.26 29.72 5.60
C ARG A 298 -15.00 30.56 6.67
N GLY A 299 -14.32 30.93 7.76
CA GLY A 299 -14.93 31.64 8.89
C GLY A 299 -15.85 30.79 9.78
N GLN A 300 -15.89 29.47 9.57
CA GLN A 300 -16.73 28.51 10.30
C GLN A 300 -16.10 28.18 11.67
N THR A 301 -16.00 29.20 12.52
CA THR A 301 -15.19 29.20 13.75
C THR A 301 -15.52 28.04 14.69
N ASP A 302 -16.79 27.76 14.96
CA ASP A 302 -17.20 26.69 15.88
C ASP A 302 -16.87 25.29 15.33
N GLN A 303 -17.03 25.10 14.00
CA GLN A 303 -16.63 23.86 13.32
C GLN A 303 -15.11 23.70 13.32
N ALA A 304 -14.36 24.80 13.17
CA ALA A 304 -12.91 24.80 13.26
C ALA A 304 -12.43 24.44 14.68
N ILE A 305 -13.04 25.03 15.72
CA ILE A 305 -12.76 24.70 17.12
C ILE A 305 -12.99 23.21 17.36
N ASN A 306 -14.15 22.68 16.97
CA ASN A 306 -14.44 21.27 17.22
C ASN A 306 -13.52 20.31 16.45
N ALA A 307 -13.15 20.65 15.20
CA ALA A 307 -12.18 19.87 14.44
C ALA A 307 -10.78 19.91 15.06
N TYR A 308 -10.31 21.05 15.58
CA TYR A 308 -9.04 21.08 16.32
C TYR A 308 -9.11 20.38 17.69
N GLU A 309 -10.26 20.41 18.38
CA GLU A 309 -10.48 19.60 19.58
C GLU A 309 -10.33 18.09 19.26
N ARG A 310 -10.97 17.61 18.17
CA ARG A 310 -10.75 16.23 17.66
C ARG A 310 -9.30 15.96 17.28
N ALA A 311 -8.59 16.94 16.70
CA ALA A 311 -7.18 16.79 16.42
C ALA A 311 -6.36 16.58 17.72
N THR A 312 -6.64 17.34 18.79
CA THR A 312 -5.99 17.13 20.11
C THR A 312 -6.33 15.80 20.78
N GLU A 313 -7.45 15.14 20.43
CA GLU A 313 -7.76 13.78 20.89
C GLU A 313 -6.91 12.71 20.18
N VAL A 314 -6.47 12.98 18.94
CA VAL A 314 -5.71 12.04 18.09
C VAL A 314 -4.19 12.26 18.20
N THR A 315 -3.72 13.51 18.19
CA THR A 315 -2.31 13.89 18.34
C THR A 315 -2.08 14.73 19.63
N PRO A 316 -2.35 14.19 20.84
CA PRO A 316 -2.27 14.91 22.12
C PRO A 316 -0.84 15.34 22.52
N TYR A 317 0.17 14.93 21.74
CA TYR A 317 1.60 15.19 21.91
C TYR A 317 2.17 16.20 20.88
N SER A 318 1.39 16.65 19.89
CA SER A 318 1.80 17.71 18.95
C SER A 318 1.35 19.09 19.42
N SER A 319 2.17 20.13 19.22
CA SER A 319 1.79 21.54 19.44
C SER A 319 0.72 22.03 18.45
N TYR A 320 0.79 21.59 17.19
CA TYR A 320 0.04 22.11 16.05
C TYR A 320 -1.48 22.26 16.26
N PRO A 321 -2.22 21.23 16.74
CA PRO A 321 -3.66 21.35 16.95
C PRO A 321 -4.00 22.27 18.14
N PHE A 322 -3.20 22.26 19.21
CA PHE A 322 -3.38 23.18 20.34
C PHE A 322 -3.07 24.63 19.95
N SER A 323 -2.05 24.86 19.13
CA SER A 323 -1.70 26.21 18.66
C SER A 323 -2.83 26.80 17.82
N ASN A 324 -3.33 26.06 16.81
CA ASN A 324 -4.47 26.53 16.03
C ASN A 324 -5.75 26.72 16.87
N LEU A 325 -5.98 25.89 17.88
CA LEU A 325 -7.08 26.09 18.84
C LEU A 325 -6.89 27.37 19.69
N ALA A 326 -5.66 27.67 20.12
CA ALA A 326 -5.34 28.93 20.80
C ALA A 326 -5.52 30.16 19.89
N LEU A 327 -5.20 30.05 18.59
CA LEU A 327 -5.49 31.10 17.60
C LEU A 327 -7.00 31.35 17.43
N LEU A 328 -7.83 30.31 17.49
CA LEU A 328 -9.29 30.45 17.44
C LEU A 328 -9.87 31.03 18.73
N TYR A 329 -9.35 30.66 19.90
CA TYR A 329 -9.70 31.31 21.16
C TYR A 329 -9.25 32.78 21.23
N MET A 330 -8.10 33.12 20.63
CA MET A 330 -7.66 34.50 20.42
C MET A 330 -8.64 35.27 19.52
N GLN A 331 -9.01 34.72 18.36
CA GLN A 331 -9.97 35.33 17.42
C GLN A 331 -11.36 35.54 18.05
N THR A 332 -11.80 34.66 18.95
CA THR A 332 -13.08 34.76 19.69
C THR A 332 -12.98 35.56 20.99
N GLN A 333 -11.83 36.18 21.29
CA GLN A 333 -11.54 36.91 22.54
C GLN A 333 -11.70 36.06 23.82
N ASN A 334 -11.71 34.73 23.71
CA ASN A 334 -11.73 33.78 24.82
C ASN A 334 -10.34 33.71 25.49
N ARG A 335 -10.00 34.75 26.25
CA ARG A 335 -8.71 34.92 26.93
C ARG A 335 -8.32 33.71 27.79
N ASP A 336 -9.25 33.19 28.58
CA ASP A 336 -8.98 32.08 29.50
C ASP A 336 -8.75 30.76 28.77
N GLY A 337 -9.52 30.50 27.70
CA GLY A 337 -9.26 29.39 26.79
C GLY A 337 -7.90 29.52 26.12
N MET A 338 -7.61 30.67 25.51
CA MET A 338 -6.34 30.98 24.85
C MET A 338 -5.14 30.77 25.78
N LEU A 339 -5.15 31.36 26.99
CA LEU A 339 -4.07 31.23 27.95
C LEU A 339 -3.96 29.82 28.55
N LYS A 340 -5.07 29.09 28.70
CA LYS A 340 -5.04 27.67 29.10
C LYS A 340 -4.37 26.83 28.03
N THR A 341 -4.73 27.03 26.77
CA THR A 341 -4.20 26.24 25.63
C THR A 341 -2.73 26.58 25.36
N TYR A 342 -2.31 27.84 25.43
CA TYR A 342 -0.89 28.19 25.25
C TYR A 342 0.03 27.57 26.33
N ARG A 343 -0.44 27.29 27.56
CA ARG A 343 0.35 26.50 28.53
C ARG A 343 0.60 25.06 28.07
N ARG A 344 -0.25 24.49 27.22
CA ARG A 344 -0.04 23.18 26.60
C ARG A 344 0.87 23.28 25.39
N VAL A 345 0.66 24.28 24.53
CA VAL A 345 1.54 24.58 23.38
C VAL A 345 2.99 24.76 23.85
N GLU A 346 3.23 25.58 24.88
CA GLU A 346 4.56 25.81 25.48
C GLU A 346 5.27 24.50 25.88
N GLN A 347 4.52 23.55 26.47
CA GLN A 347 5.08 22.27 26.93
C GLN A 347 5.40 21.32 25.78
N LEU A 348 4.54 21.27 24.76
CA LEU A 348 4.69 20.37 23.62
C LEU A 348 5.77 20.87 22.67
N ALA A 349 5.69 22.14 22.27
CA ALA A 349 6.67 22.78 21.41
C ALA A 349 8.09 22.74 21.99
N PHE A 350 8.25 22.88 23.31
CA PHE A 350 9.55 22.70 23.95
C PHE A 350 10.08 21.25 23.87
N GLY A 351 9.19 20.25 23.94
CA GLY A 351 9.56 18.84 23.76
C GLY A 351 9.91 18.51 22.32
N GLU A 352 9.21 19.09 21.35
CA GLU A 352 9.48 18.97 19.92
C GLU A 352 10.84 19.58 19.57
N ILE A 353 11.15 20.79 20.03
CA ILE A 353 12.48 21.43 19.87
C ILE A 353 13.61 20.57 20.47
N GLN A 354 13.33 19.80 21.54
CA GLN A 354 14.31 18.86 22.11
C GLN A 354 14.50 17.58 21.27
N GLY A 355 13.49 17.16 20.51
CA GLY A 355 13.61 16.04 19.57
C GLY A 355 14.20 16.46 18.22
N GLU A 356 13.83 17.64 17.73
CA GLU A 356 14.21 18.19 16.43
C GLU A 356 14.49 19.70 16.56
N ALA A 357 15.76 20.06 16.83
CA ALA A 357 16.17 21.45 17.08
C ALA A 357 15.93 22.40 15.89
N ASN A 358 15.82 21.86 14.67
CA ASN A 358 15.52 22.58 13.43
C ASN A 358 14.01 22.71 13.12
N ASN A 359 13.12 22.26 14.01
CA ASN A 359 11.67 22.35 13.78
C ASN A 359 11.17 23.79 13.96
N TYR A 360 11.11 24.53 12.85
CA TYR A 360 10.65 25.93 12.82
C TYR A 360 9.26 26.13 13.44
N TRP A 361 8.32 25.22 13.18
CA TRP A 361 6.93 25.40 13.64
C TRP A 361 6.83 25.25 15.16
N ALA A 362 7.56 24.30 15.75
CA ALA A 362 7.69 24.19 17.20
C ALA A 362 8.33 25.46 17.80
N HIS A 363 9.39 26.03 17.19
CA HIS A 363 9.93 27.32 17.64
C HIS A 363 8.91 28.47 17.56
N ALA A 364 8.17 28.58 16.45
CA ALA A 364 7.15 29.61 16.26
C ALA A 364 6.00 29.50 17.28
N ASP A 365 5.55 28.28 17.57
CA ASP A 365 4.55 27.97 18.59
C ASP A 365 5.08 28.26 20.01
N PHE A 366 6.32 27.90 20.31
CA PHE A 366 6.96 28.15 21.61
C PHE A 366 7.16 29.65 21.88
N ILE A 367 7.62 30.42 20.89
CA ILE A 367 7.72 31.89 20.94
C ILE A 367 6.33 32.49 21.21
N THR A 368 5.33 32.12 20.42
CA THR A 368 3.96 32.65 20.53
C THR A 368 3.34 32.33 21.88
N ALA A 369 3.46 31.09 22.35
CA ALA A 369 2.95 30.65 23.65
C ALA A 369 3.63 31.38 24.81
N ARG A 370 4.96 31.51 24.80
CA ARG A 370 5.71 32.21 25.86
C ARG A 370 5.36 33.70 25.92
N LEU A 371 5.23 34.37 24.77
CA LEU A 371 4.79 35.77 24.68
C LEU A 371 3.36 35.96 25.21
N ALA A 372 2.42 35.08 24.83
CA ALA A 372 1.04 35.12 25.30
C ALA A 372 0.94 34.93 26.82
N LEU A 373 1.80 34.08 27.40
CA LEU A 373 1.89 33.82 28.84
C LEU A 373 2.64 34.89 29.62
N GLY A 374 3.26 35.87 28.95
CA GLY A 374 4.07 36.92 29.59
C GLY A 374 5.43 36.42 30.11
N LYS A 375 5.99 35.38 29.50
CA LYS A 375 7.24 34.72 29.91
C LYS A 375 8.41 35.19 29.04
N TYR A 376 9.17 36.17 29.53
CA TYR A 376 10.24 36.83 28.77
C TYR A 376 11.67 36.34 29.10
N ASP A 377 11.85 35.39 30.02
CA ASP A 377 13.15 34.78 30.29
C ASP A 377 13.77 34.15 29.03
N ARG A 378 14.97 34.60 28.67
CA ARG A 378 15.72 34.16 27.46
C ARG A 378 14.94 34.29 26.15
N ILE A 379 13.90 35.12 26.08
CA ILE A 379 13.07 35.27 24.86
C ILE A 379 13.91 35.67 23.64
N ASP A 380 14.98 36.43 23.86
CA ASP A 380 15.86 36.88 22.80
C ASP A 380 16.60 35.73 22.11
N GLU A 381 17.13 34.79 22.88
CA GLU A 381 17.82 33.58 22.42
C GLU A 381 16.81 32.60 21.77
N ILE A 382 15.59 32.51 22.32
CA ILE A 382 14.52 31.65 21.79
C ILE A 382 14.05 32.15 20.41
N VAL A 383 13.91 33.47 20.25
CA VAL A 383 13.61 34.08 18.95
C VAL A 383 14.75 33.89 17.96
N GLU A 384 16.01 33.99 18.41
CA GLU A 384 17.19 33.77 17.55
C GLU A 384 17.23 32.33 17.01
N MET A 385 17.12 31.31 17.87
CA MET A 385 17.06 29.90 17.45
C MET A 385 15.88 29.62 16.49
N GLY A 386 14.71 30.22 16.75
CA GLY A 386 13.54 30.08 15.87
C GLY A 386 13.71 30.75 14.50
N LEU A 387 14.49 31.83 14.41
CA LEU A 387 14.82 32.50 13.16
C LEU A 387 15.89 31.73 12.37
N GLU A 388 16.88 31.15 13.04
CA GLU A 388 17.86 30.23 12.44
C GLU A 388 17.19 29.00 11.83
N ALA A 389 16.21 28.40 12.52
CA ALA A 389 15.41 27.28 12.02
C ALA A 389 14.50 27.65 10.83
N ALA A 390 14.26 28.93 10.55
CA ALA A 390 13.28 29.37 9.54
C ALA A 390 13.74 29.03 8.09
N PRO A 391 12.94 28.25 7.32
CA PRO A 391 13.32 27.79 5.98
C PRO A 391 13.73 28.91 5.03
N ALA A 392 14.90 28.78 4.40
CA ALA A 392 15.53 29.82 3.59
C ALA A 392 14.67 30.30 2.38
N ASP A 393 13.84 29.41 1.84
CA ASP A 393 13.01 29.66 0.65
C ASP A 393 11.54 29.97 0.93
N SER A 394 11.12 30.09 2.19
CA SER A 394 9.70 30.28 2.54
C SER A 394 9.44 31.64 3.21
N PRO A 395 9.34 32.75 2.44
CA PRO A 395 9.07 34.08 3.00
C PRO A 395 7.73 34.16 3.76
N TYR A 396 6.79 33.26 3.44
CA TYR A 396 5.50 33.14 4.13
C TYR A 396 5.59 32.63 5.58
N THR A 397 6.68 31.96 5.97
CA THR A 397 6.84 31.45 7.36
C THR A 397 6.95 32.60 8.37
N LEU A 398 7.94 33.48 8.17
CA LEU A 398 8.16 34.64 9.02
C LEU A 398 6.96 35.59 9.04
N GLU A 399 6.30 35.81 7.90
CA GLU A 399 5.06 36.58 7.82
C GLU A 399 3.92 35.95 8.63
N SER A 400 3.75 34.62 8.58
CA SER A 400 2.73 33.92 9.38
C SER A 400 2.97 34.06 10.89
N LEU A 401 4.23 34.18 11.33
CA LEU A 401 4.57 34.46 12.72
C LEU A 401 4.33 35.94 13.07
N ILE A 402 4.74 36.89 12.22
CA ILE A 402 4.48 38.33 12.39
C ILE A 402 2.97 38.61 12.51
N ASP A 403 2.16 38.07 11.60
CA ASP A 403 0.70 38.19 11.55
C ASP A 403 0.03 37.58 12.81
N THR A 404 0.58 36.47 13.31
CA THR A 404 0.12 35.82 14.53
C THR A 404 0.47 36.62 15.79
N LEU A 405 1.70 37.12 15.90
CA LEU A 405 2.12 37.99 17.01
C LEU A 405 1.43 39.35 16.98
N THR A 406 1.08 39.87 15.80
CA THR A 406 0.29 41.10 15.65
C THR A 406 -1.09 40.91 16.27
N ARG A 407 -1.83 39.86 15.88
CA ARG A 407 -3.11 39.50 16.52
C ARG A 407 -3.00 39.24 18.02
N LEU A 408 -1.88 38.68 18.47
CA LEU A 408 -1.63 38.48 19.90
C LEU A 408 -1.52 39.81 20.63
N SER A 409 -0.89 40.82 20.03
CA SER A 409 -0.77 42.16 20.61
C SER A 409 -2.13 42.88 20.76
N ASP A 410 -3.14 42.54 19.95
CA ASP A 410 -4.50 43.08 20.06
C ASP A 410 -5.30 42.52 21.25
N VAL A 411 -4.90 41.38 21.85
CA VAL A 411 -5.67 40.68 22.89
C VAL A 411 -5.00 40.56 24.26
N ILE A 412 -3.67 40.71 24.36
CA ILE A 412 -2.94 40.63 25.63
C ILE A 412 -3.12 41.89 26.50
N GLU A 413 -2.55 41.89 27.71
CA GLU A 413 -2.56 43.07 28.57
C GLU A 413 -1.67 44.18 28.00
N ASN A 414 -2.08 45.44 28.12
CA ASN A 414 -1.38 46.60 27.52
C ASN A 414 0.09 46.74 27.94
N ASP A 415 0.46 46.28 29.13
CA ASP A 415 1.84 46.26 29.64
C ASP A 415 2.74 45.21 28.94
N LYS A 416 2.14 44.18 28.33
CA LYS A 416 2.84 43.11 27.59
C LYS A 416 3.05 43.43 26.12
N VAL A 417 2.20 44.28 25.54
CA VAL A 417 2.25 44.69 24.12
C VAL A 417 3.64 45.15 23.65
N PRO A 418 4.40 45.99 24.38
CA PRO A 418 5.73 46.43 23.94
C PRO A 418 6.74 45.29 23.72
N GLN A 419 6.63 44.19 24.47
CA GLN A 419 7.52 43.03 24.32
C GLN A 419 7.21 42.24 23.04
N VAL A 420 5.92 42.08 22.71
CA VAL A 420 5.50 41.41 21.47
C VAL A 420 5.87 42.24 20.25
N LEU A 421 5.69 43.57 20.30
CA LEU A 421 6.13 44.48 19.25
C LEU A 421 7.66 44.44 19.03
N ASN A 422 8.46 44.36 20.10
CA ASN A 422 9.93 44.22 19.98
C ASN A 422 10.33 42.94 19.20
N VAL A 423 9.68 41.81 19.51
CA VAL A 423 9.92 40.54 18.80
C VAL A 423 9.48 40.64 17.33
N ILE A 424 8.34 41.27 17.04
CA ILE A 424 7.89 41.51 15.66
C ILE A 424 8.92 42.31 14.85
N GLU A 425 9.46 43.40 15.40
CA GLU A 425 10.48 44.21 14.71
C GLU A 425 11.77 43.43 14.46
N ARG A 426 12.16 42.53 15.37
CA ARG A 426 13.32 41.65 15.17
C ARG A 426 13.10 40.60 14.09
N ILE A 427 11.90 40.01 14.01
CA ILE A 427 11.55 39.09 12.92
C ILE A 427 11.54 39.82 11.57
N ARG A 428 11.04 41.07 11.53
CA ARG A 428 11.09 41.94 10.34
C ARG A 428 12.52 42.23 9.90
N ALA A 429 13.38 42.72 10.80
CA ALA A 429 14.78 43.00 10.50
C ALA A 429 15.56 41.76 10.02
N TYR A 430 15.29 40.58 10.61
CA TYR A 430 15.87 39.32 10.16
C TYR A 430 15.39 38.91 8.77
N LYS A 431 14.10 39.09 8.47
CA LYS A 431 13.53 38.87 7.13
C LYS A 431 14.18 39.77 6.08
N GLU A 432 14.24 41.07 6.33
CA GLU A 432 14.89 42.06 5.44
C GLU A 432 16.36 41.72 5.18
N LEU A 433 17.08 41.21 6.19
CA LEU A 433 18.45 40.74 6.05
C LEU A 433 18.56 39.47 5.19
N LYS A 434 17.68 38.46 5.36
CA LYS A 434 17.62 37.27 4.48
C LYS A 434 17.27 37.66 3.03
N GLU A 435 16.31 38.57 2.82
CA GLU A 435 15.92 39.05 1.49
C GLU A 435 17.05 39.84 0.81
N SER A 436 17.76 40.70 1.56
CA SER A 436 18.92 41.45 1.07
C SER A 436 20.10 40.54 0.70
N ALA A 437 20.40 39.52 1.51
CA ALA A 437 21.45 38.56 1.23
C ALA A 437 21.15 37.73 -0.03
N ARG A 438 19.89 37.29 -0.19
CA ARG A 438 19.42 36.58 -1.39
C ARG A 438 19.53 37.45 -2.65
N ALA A 439 19.13 38.72 -2.56
CA ALA A 439 19.24 39.67 -3.67
C ALA A 439 20.72 39.94 -4.06
N ALA A 440 21.62 40.03 -3.08
CA ALA A 440 23.05 40.18 -3.33
C ALA A 440 23.63 38.95 -4.06
N GLN A 441 23.30 37.73 -3.61
CA GLN A 441 23.74 36.49 -4.26
C GLN A 441 23.23 36.38 -5.70
N LEU A 442 21.94 36.63 -5.95
CA LEU A 442 21.33 36.67 -7.29
C LEU A 442 21.83 37.82 -8.20
N SER A 443 22.78 38.63 -7.74
CA SER A 443 23.45 39.68 -8.53
C SER A 443 24.96 39.43 -8.70
N ALA A 444 25.47 38.31 -8.19
CA ALA A 444 26.86 37.85 -8.32
C ALA A 444 27.01 36.62 -9.24
N ASP A 445 25.93 35.86 -9.44
CA ASP A 445 25.78 34.75 -10.41
C ASP A 445 25.31 35.25 -11.80
#